data_AF-A0A8X6YJ36-F1
#
_entry.id   AF-A0A8X6YJ36-F1
#
_cell.length_a   1.000
_cell.length_b   1.000
_cell.length_c   1.000
_cell.angle_alpha   90.00
_cell.angle_beta   90.00
_cell.angle_gamma   90.00
#
_symmetry.space_group_name_H-M   'P 1'
#
loop_
_entity.id
_entity.type
_entity.pdbx_description
1 polymer ?
#
loop_
_entity_poly.entity_id
_entity_poly.type
_entity_poly.pdbx_seq_one_letter_code
_entity_poly.pdbx_strand_id
1 'polypeptide(L)'
;MPRTRQEEPPLVQPTADPANSQLTNFDDIAQVLILRFERTVPLSTRLQLFSSCQQGVSESFQEFAAHIKKLGTQIFQSGNSVQTTVARNANDQLLQSRFVSGLRNDIRRFVLTRDPNTLDESINAALIEEQNLKLNEIATNERSVFSNQTRESAVILAPENTD
;
A
#
# COMPACT_ATOMS: atom_id res chain seq x y z
N MET A 1 -68.04 -47.74 6.01
CA MET A 1 -67.23 -46.59 6.44
C MET A 1 -65.87 -46.66 5.76
N PRO A 2 -65.63 -45.92 4.65
CA PRO A 2 -64.35 -45.95 3.96
C PRO A 2 -63.35 -45.02 4.68
N ARG A 3 -62.12 -45.49 4.86
CA ARG A 3 -61.01 -44.67 5.38
C ARG A 3 -60.52 -43.73 4.27
N THR A 4 -60.49 -42.44 4.58
CA THR A 4 -59.97 -41.36 3.75
C THR A 4 -58.48 -41.59 3.46
N ARG A 5 -58.10 -41.65 2.18
CA ARG A 5 -56.70 -41.59 1.73
C ARG A 5 -56.18 -40.18 2.05
N GLN A 6 -55.14 -40.09 2.88
CA GLN A 6 -54.36 -38.86 2.99
C GLN A 6 -53.54 -38.71 1.69
N GLU A 7 -53.71 -37.59 0.99
CA GLU A 7 -52.85 -37.19 -0.12
C GLU A 7 -51.49 -36.77 0.46
N GLU A 8 -50.43 -37.49 0.09
CA GLU A 8 -49.06 -37.01 0.28
C GLU A 8 -48.83 -35.76 -0.59
N PRO A 9 -48.19 -34.71 -0.06
CA PRO A 9 -47.77 -33.59 -0.88
C PRO A 9 -46.67 -34.04 -1.86
N PRO A 10 -46.66 -33.53 -3.11
CA PRO A 10 -45.63 -33.90 -4.06
C PRO A 10 -44.26 -33.46 -3.55
N LEU A 11 -43.28 -34.38 -3.61
CA LEU A 11 -41.87 -34.07 -3.42
C LEU A 11 -41.50 -32.90 -4.34
N VAL A 12 -41.17 -31.77 -3.73
CA VAL A 12 -40.55 -30.63 -4.40
C VAL A 12 -39.25 -31.16 -5.01
N GLN A 13 -39.24 -31.31 -6.34
CA GLN A 13 -38.02 -31.63 -7.06
C GLN A 13 -37.00 -30.52 -6.74
N PRO A 14 -35.71 -30.87 -6.52
CA PRO A 14 -34.70 -29.85 -6.31
C PRO A 14 -34.70 -28.95 -7.54
N THR A 15 -35.06 -27.69 -7.35
CA THR A 15 -34.90 -26.65 -8.36
C THR A 15 -33.46 -26.70 -8.81
N ALA A 16 -33.25 -27.10 -10.06
CA ALA A 16 -31.93 -27.17 -10.66
C ALA A 16 -31.22 -25.83 -10.45
N ASP A 17 -30.13 -25.84 -9.68
CA ASP A 17 -29.20 -24.72 -9.64
C ASP A 17 -28.80 -24.39 -11.08
N PRO A 18 -28.88 -23.12 -11.52
CA PRO A 18 -28.50 -22.71 -12.88
C PRO A 18 -26.99 -22.88 -13.16
N ALA A 19 -26.23 -23.49 -12.25
CA ALA A 19 -24.81 -23.76 -12.36
C ALA A 19 -24.47 -25.02 -13.19
N ASN A 20 -25.46 -25.78 -13.66
CA ASN A 20 -25.23 -27.08 -14.30
C ASN A 20 -25.33 -27.06 -15.84
N SER A 21 -25.03 -25.92 -16.46
CA SER A 21 -24.71 -25.86 -17.88
C SER A 21 -23.37 -26.56 -18.08
N GLN A 22 -23.31 -27.60 -18.91
CA GLN A 22 -22.07 -28.33 -19.18
C GLN A 22 -20.98 -27.35 -19.65
N LEU A 23 -20.03 -27.04 -18.77
CA LEU A 23 -18.85 -26.23 -19.07
C LEU A 23 -17.93 -27.08 -19.96
N THR A 24 -18.07 -26.96 -21.27
CA THR A 24 -17.32 -27.77 -22.25
C THR A 24 -16.01 -27.11 -22.69
N ASN A 25 -15.81 -25.83 -22.38
CA ASN A 25 -14.62 -25.06 -22.75
C ASN A 25 -13.70 -24.88 -21.53
N PHE A 26 -12.40 -25.08 -21.74
CA PHE A 26 -11.38 -24.82 -20.74
C PHE A 26 -11.43 -23.38 -20.21
N ASP A 27 -11.68 -22.39 -21.07
CA ASP A 27 -11.77 -20.99 -20.65
C ASP A 27 -12.94 -20.76 -19.69
N ASP A 28 -14.09 -21.39 -19.94
CA ASP A 28 -15.26 -21.26 -19.05
C ASP A 28 -15.02 -21.96 -17.70
N ILE A 29 -14.37 -23.14 -17.72
CA ILE A 29 -13.97 -23.85 -16.51
C ILE A 29 -12.96 -23.02 -15.70
N ALA A 30 -11.96 -22.43 -16.37
CA ALA A 30 -10.97 -21.58 -15.74
C ALA A 30 -11.61 -20.31 -15.16
N GLN A 31 -12.54 -19.68 -15.88
CA GLN A 31 -13.27 -18.51 -15.42
C GLN A 31 -14.12 -18.81 -14.19
N VAL A 32 -14.78 -19.97 -14.16
CA VAL A 32 -15.58 -20.42 -13.00
C VAL A 32 -14.68 -20.74 -11.81
N LEU A 33 -13.52 -21.35 -12.03
CA LEU A 33 -12.54 -21.59 -10.96
C LEU A 33 -11.98 -20.28 -10.41
N ILE A 34 -11.65 -19.31 -11.27
CA ILE A 34 -11.25 -17.97 -10.87
C ILE A 34 -12.37 -17.34 -10.05
N LEU A 35 -13.60 -17.25 -10.55
CA LEU A 35 -14.74 -16.66 -9.83
C LEU A 35 -15.02 -17.35 -8.48
N ARG A 36 -14.82 -18.67 -8.39
CA ARG A 36 -15.12 -19.45 -7.18
C ARG A 36 -14.04 -19.34 -6.10
N PHE A 37 -12.78 -19.13 -6.50
CA PHE A 37 -11.63 -19.04 -5.57
C PHE A 37 -11.06 -17.63 -5.44
N GLU A 38 -11.43 -16.71 -6.31
CA GLU A 38 -11.08 -15.30 -6.22
C GLU A 38 -11.88 -14.70 -5.07
N ARG A 39 -11.23 -14.62 -3.91
CA ARG A 39 -11.67 -13.75 -2.81
C ARG A 39 -11.53 -12.31 -3.28
N THR A 40 -12.53 -11.83 -4.01
CA THR A 40 -12.61 -10.43 -4.41
C THR A 40 -12.81 -9.60 -3.16
N VAL A 41 -11.77 -8.85 -2.78
CA VAL A 41 -11.91 -7.85 -1.72
C VAL A 41 -12.91 -6.80 -2.23
N PRO A 42 -14.00 -6.51 -1.48
CA PRO A 42 -14.98 -5.51 -1.90
C PRO A 42 -14.31 -4.18 -2.25
N LEU A 43 -14.85 -3.47 -3.25
CA LEU A 43 -14.29 -2.17 -3.66
C LEU A 43 -14.23 -1.19 -2.48
N SER A 44 -15.26 -1.19 -1.62
CA SER A 44 -15.29 -0.41 -0.38
C SER A 44 -14.11 -0.70 0.53
N THR A 45 -13.76 -1.97 0.72
CA THR A 45 -12.60 -2.38 1.53
C THR A 45 -11.29 -1.94 0.88
N ARG A 46 -11.14 -2.05 -0.45
CA ARG A 46 -9.97 -1.54 -1.17
C ARG A 46 -9.81 -0.03 -1.03
N LEU A 47 -10.90 0.73 -1.20
CA LEU A 47 -10.92 2.17 -1.01
C LEU A 47 -10.57 2.56 0.43
N GLN A 48 -11.07 1.82 1.42
CA GLN A 48 -10.72 2.03 2.82
C GLN A 48 -9.21 1.83 3.04
N LEU A 49 -8.65 0.69 2.60
CA LEU A 49 -7.21 0.39 2.70
C LEU A 49 -6.36 1.48 2.03
N PHE A 50 -6.79 1.96 0.86
CA PHE A 50 -6.12 3.06 0.15
C PHE A 50 -6.18 4.38 0.93
N SER A 51 -7.34 4.72 1.49
CA SER A 51 -7.55 5.97 2.22
C SER A 51 -6.77 6.05 3.54
N SER A 52 -6.54 4.91 4.20
CA SER A 52 -5.86 4.80 5.49
C SER A 52 -4.40 4.35 5.37
N CYS A 53 -3.86 4.24 4.16
CA CYS A 53 -2.50 3.79 3.94
C CYS A 53 -1.49 4.81 4.49
N GLN A 54 -0.58 4.34 5.33
CA GLN A 54 0.51 5.13 5.91
C GLN A 54 1.83 4.39 5.76
N GLN A 55 2.91 5.14 5.63
CA GLN A 55 4.25 4.60 5.57
C GLN A 55 4.59 3.90 6.90
N GLY A 56 5.04 2.64 6.82
CA GLY A 56 5.54 1.90 7.97
C GLY A 56 6.82 2.52 8.56
N VAL A 57 7.08 2.28 9.85
CA VAL A 57 8.23 2.86 10.57
C VAL A 57 9.58 2.49 9.93
N SER A 58 9.69 1.26 9.42
CA SER A 58 10.89 0.72 8.76
C SER A 58 10.72 0.55 7.25
N GLU A 59 9.62 1.05 6.69
CA GLU A 59 9.32 0.94 5.27
C GLU A 59 10.03 2.07 4.50
N SER A 60 10.77 1.71 3.45
CA SER A 60 11.40 2.69 2.57
C SER A 60 10.35 3.45 1.74
N PHE A 61 10.71 4.64 1.24
CA PHE A 61 9.77 5.40 0.41
C PHE A 61 9.42 4.71 -0.91
N GLN A 62 10.34 3.90 -1.45
CA GLN A 62 10.10 3.10 -2.65
C GLN A 62 9.10 1.97 -2.40
N GLU A 63 9.23 1.27 -1.27
CA GLU A 63 8.28 0.22 -0.87
C GLU A 63 6.89 0.82 -0.66
N PHE A 64 6.81 1.94 0.06
CA PHE A 64 5.56 2.64 0.28
C PHE A 64 4.92 3.12 -1.03
N ALA A 65 5.72 3.68 -1.95
CA ALA A 65 5.25 4.06 -3.28
C ALA A 65 4.72 2.87 -4.08
N ALA A 66 5.42 1.73 -4.05
CA ALA A 66 4.98 0.50 -4.71
C ALA A 66 3.66 -0.01 -4.12
N HIS A 67 3.50 0.08 -2.79
CA HIS A 67 2.28 -0.31 -2.10
C HIS A 67 1.09 0.57 -2.52
N ILE A 68 1.27 1.89 -2.57
CA ILE A 68 0.23 2.82 -3.05
C ILE A 68 -0.11 2.56 -4.51
N LYS A 69 0.88 2.36 -5.39
CA LYS A 69 0.66 2.03 -6.80
C LYS A 69 -0.17 0.74 -6.92
N LYS A 70 0.14 -0.29 -6.12
CA LYS A 70 -0.61 -1.56 -6.09
C LYS A 70 -2.05 -1.39 -5.61
N LEU A 71 -2.30 -0.62 -4.56
CA LEU A 71 -3.67 -0.32 -4.13
C LEU A 71 -4.43 0.48 -5.19
N GLY A 72 -3.74 1.42 -5.83
CA GLY A 72 -4.26 2.19 -6.96
C GLY A 72 -4.68 1.33 -8.14
N THR A 73 -3.84 0.40 -8.59
CA THR A 73 -4.20 -0.50 -9.70
C THR A 73 -5.41 -1.35 -9.35
N GLN A 74 -5.52 -1.82 -8.11
CA GLN A 74 -6.69 -2.58 -7.66
C GLN A 74 -7.99 -1.76 -7.63
N ILE A 75 -7.93 -0.43 -7.57
CA ILE A 75 -9.12 0.45 -7.52
C ILE A 75 -9.45 0.99 -8.91
N PHE A 76 -8.43 1.45 -9.64
CA PHE A 76 -8.60 2.25 -10.87
C PHE A 76 -8.45 1.43 -12.16
N GLN A 77 -7.95 0.19 -12.10
CA GLN A 77 -7.96 -0.73 -13.25
C GLN A 77 -9.21 -1.60 -13.21
N SER A 78 -10.35 -1.00 -13.53
CA SER A 78 -11.57 -1.74 -13.82
C SER A 78 -11.64 -2.04 -15.32
N GLY A 79 -11.24 -3.26 -15.68
CA GLY A 79 -11.56 -4.00 -16.92
C GLY A 79 -11.33 -3.29 -18.26
N ASN A 80 -10.24 -3.62 -18.96
CA ASN A 80 -9.96 -3.47 -20.41
C ASN A 80 -10.38 -2.17 -21.16
N SER A 81 -10.88 -1.16 -20.46
CA SER A 81 -11.27 0.12 -21.02
C SER A 81 -10.03 0.99 -21.19
N VAL A 82 -9.84 1.51 -22.41
CA VAL A 82 -8.80 2.51 -22.68
C VAL A 82 -9.09 3.74 -21.84
N GLN A 83 -8.35 3.86 -20.73
CA GLN A 83 -8.49 4.97 -19.80
C GLN A 83 -8.11 6.29 -20.49
N THR A 84 -9.00 7.27 -20.44
CA THR A 84 -8.75 8.60 -21.02
C THR A 84 -7.57 9.29 -20.32
N THR A 85 -6.90 10.21 -21.02
CA THR A 85 -5.81 11.02 -20.43
C THR A 85 -6.27 11.76 -19.17
N VAL A 86 -7.49 12.28 -19.17
CA VAL A 86 -8.11 12.94 -18.02
C VAL A 86 -8.24 11.98 -16.83
N ALA A 87 -8.73 10.76 -17.04
CA ALA A 87 -8.86 9.76 -15.99
C ALA A 87 -7.49 9.32 -15.44
N ARG A 88 -6.48 9.20 -16.31
CA ARG A 88 -5.09 8.92 -15.88
C ARG A 88 -4.54 10.03 -14.99
N ASN A 89 -4.72 11.29 -15.39
CA ASN A 89 -4.26 12.43 -14.62
C ASN A 89 -4.97 12.53 -13.27
N ALA A 90 -6.28 12.27 -13.23
CA ALA A 90 -7.03 12.24 -11.98
C ALA A 90 -6.56 11.11 -11.05
N ASN A 91 -6.28 9.92 -11.60
CA ASN A 91 -5.73 8.82 -10.82
C ASN A 91 -4.33 9.14 -10.29
N ASP A 92 -3.47 9.77 -11.11
CA ASP A 92 -2.13 10.17 -10.68
C ASP A 92 -2.19 11.18 -9.53
N GLN A 93 -3.07 12.19 -9.62
CA GLN A 93 -3.30 13.16 -8.55
C GLN A 93 -3.83 12.49 -7.26
N LEU A 94 -4.73 11.51 -7.38
CA LEU A 94 -5.22 10.76 -6.22
C LEU A 94 -4.09 9.95 -5.57
N LEU A 95 -3.24 9.30 -6.37
CA LEU A 95 -2.11 8.55 -5.86
C LEU A 95 -1.07 9.47 -5.21
N GLN A 96 -0.77 10.60 -5.85
CA GLN A 96 0.13 11.63 -5.34
C GLN A 96 -0.36 12.15 -3.99
N SER A 97 -1.63 12.55 -3.91
CA SER A 97 -2.22 13.07 -2.68
C SER A 97 -2.16 12.06 -1.54
N ARG A 98 -2.43 10.78 -1.85
CA ARG A 98 -2.34 9.70 -0.85
C ARG A 98 -0.92 9.41 -0.43
N PHE A 99 0.02 9.39 -1.37
CA PHE A 99 1.44 9.23 -1.08
C PHE A 99 1.89 10.31 -0.10
N VAL A 100 1.71 11.58 -0.45
CA VAL A 100 2.13 12.71 0.39
C VAL A 100 1.45 12.68 1.75
N SER A 101 0.15 12.37 1.82
CA SER A 101 -0.60 12.32 3.09
C SER A 101 -0.16 11.18 4.01
N GLY A 102 0.21 10.04 3.43
CA GLY A 102 0.65 8.86 4.16
C GLY A 102 2.13 8.85 4.56
N LEU A 103 2.92 9.81 4.07
CA LEU A 103 4.31 9.99 4.50
C LEU A 103 4.41 10.40 5.97
N ARG A 104 5.50 9.99 6.61
CA ARG A 104 5.87 10.46 7.95
C ARG A 104 6.03 11.99 7.98
N ASN A 105 5.67 12.60 9.12
CA ASN A 105 5.55 14.06 9.26
C ASN A 105 6.85 14.84 8.96
N ASP A 106 7.99 14.26 9.32
CA ASP A 106 9.33 14.77 9.09
C ASP A 106 9.60 14.97 7.60
N ILE A 107 9.31 13.97 6.77
CA ILE A 107 9.56 13.99 5.33
C ILE A 107 8.45 14.73 4.58
N ARG A 108 7.20 14.56 5.01
CA ARG A 108 6.04 15.17 4.35
C ARG A 108 6.20 16.67 4.19
N ARG A 109 6.76 17.35 5.20
CA ARG A 109 7.02 18.80 5.15
C ARG A 109 7.96 19.17 4.01
N PHE A 110 9.06 18.44 3.86
CA PHE A 110 10.04 18.69 2.80
C PHE A 110 9.48 18.39 1.41
N VAL A 111 8.72 17.30 1.28
CA VAL A 111 8.06 16.96 0.02
C VAL A 111 7.05 18.06 -0.37
N LEU A 112 6.25 18.55 0.57
CA LEU A 112 5.32 19.65 0.32
C LEU A 112 6.01 20.97 -0.05
N THR A 113 7.18 21.26 0.53
CA THR A 113 7.97 22.45 0.16
C THR A 113 8.44 22.43 -1.30
N ARG A 114 8.60 21.24 -1.89
CA ARG A 114 9.00 21.07 -3.29
C ARG A 114 7.83 21.17 -4.29
N ASP A 115 6.60 21.27 -3.80
CA ASP A 115 5.37 21.41 -4.60
C ASP A 115 5.24 20.42 -5.78
N PRO A 116 5.32 19.09 -5.53
CA PRO A 116 5.24 18.09 -6.60
C PRO A 116 3.81 17.99 -7.15
N ASN A 117 3.67 17.95 -8.47
CA ASN A 117 2.39 17.89 -9.18
C ASN A 117 2.01 16.47 -9.62
N THR A 118 2.98 15.55 -9.63
CA THR A 118 2.79 14.15 -10.02
C THR A 118 3.23 13.21 -8.91
N LEU A 119 2.76 11.95 -8.99
CA LEU A 119 3.20 10.92 -8.06
C LEU A 119 4.72 10.72 -8.14
N ASP A 120 5.27 10.66 -9.34
CA ASP A 120 6.70 10.40 -9.54
C ASP A 120 7.57 11.58 -9.04
N GLU A 121 7.12 12.83 -9.21
CA GLU A 121 7.77 14.00 -8.58
C GLU A 121 7.78 13.88 -7.05
N SER A 122 6.67 13.43 -6.46
CA SER A 122 6.55 13.26 -5.01
C SER A 122 7.50 12.18 -4.49
N ILE A 123 7.62 11.07 -5.23
CA ILE A 123 8.55 9.99 -4.90
C ILE A 123 9.99 10.47 -4.99
N ASN A 124 10.35 11.19 -6.05
CA ASN A 124 11.70 11.74 -6.22
C ASN A 124 12.04 12.74 -5.10
N ALA A 125 11.10 13.61 -4.74
CA ALA A 125 11.28 14.55 -3.63
C ALA A 125 11.53 13.83 -2.30
N ALA A 126 10.80 12.74 -2.02
CA ALA A 126 10.98 11.93 -0.83
C ALA A 126 12.31 11.17 -0.82
N LEU A 127 12.74 10.65 -1.98
CA LEU A 127 14.02 9.94 -2.12
C LEU A 127 15.23 10.84 -1.89
N ILE A 128 15.20 12.06 -2.42
CA ILE A 128 16.25 13.04 -2.17
C ILE A 128 16.35 13.32 -0.65
N GLU A 129 15.20 13.43 0.02
CA GLU A 129 15.20 13.66 1.46
C GLU A 129 15.68 12.45 2.28
N GLU A 130 15.37 11.23 1.84
CA GLU A 130 15.95 10.03 2.45
C GLU A 130 17.48 10.04 2.42
N GLN A 131 18.06 10.45 1.29
CA GLN A 131 19.50 10.55 1.14
C GLN A 131 20.08 11.65 2.02
N ASN A 132 19.41 12.80 2.12
CA ASN A 132 19.81 13.90 3.01
C ASN A 132 19.82 13.47 4.49
N LEU A 133 18.80 12.73 4.93
CA LEU A 133 18.74 12.21 6.29
C LEU A 133 19.89 11.25 6.58
N LYS A 134 20.14 10.29 5.68
CA LYS A 134 21.26 9.34 5.81
C LYS A 134 22.61 10.06 5.91
N LEU A 135 22.83 11.11 5.11
CA LEU A 135 24.05 11.92 5.17
C LEU A 135 24.19 12.69 6.49
N ASN A 136 23.08 13.27 6.99
CA ASN A 136 23.09 13.99 8.26
C ASN A 136 23.34 13.07 9.46
N GLU A 137 22.81 11.85 9.44
CA GLU A 137 23.10 10.82 10.46
C GLU A 137 24.60 10.45 10.48
N ILE A 138 25.22 10.29 9.32
CA ILE A 138 26.66 10.02 9.22
C ILE A 138 27.47 11.20 9.80
N ALA A 139 27.15 12.43 9.39
CA ALA A 139 27.88 13.62 9.84
C ALA A 139 27.74 13.88 11.36
N THR A 140 26.58 13.55 11.94
CA THR A 140 26.36 13.68 13.39
C THR A 140 27.09 12.61 14.19
N ASN A 141 27.13 11.37 13.69
CA ASN A 141 27.93 10.29 14.29
C ASN A 141 29.43 10.60 14.26
N GLU A 142 29.95 11.11 13.14
CA GLU A 142 31.36 11.50 13.05
C GLU A 142 31.71 12.60 14.06
N ARG A 143 30.89 13.65 14.19
CA ARG A 143 31.10 14.71 15.20
C ARG A 143 31.03 14.17 16.64
N SER A 144 30.17 13.20 16.92
CA SER A 144 30.12 12.55 18.24
C SER A 144 31.38 11.75 18.53
N VAL A 145 31.93 11.03 17.55
CA VAL A 145 33.18 10.27 17.72
C VAL A 145 34.36 11.21 17.96
N PHE A 146 34.47 12.29 17.18
CA PHE A 146 35.53 13.30 17.35
C PHE A 146 35.47 14.04 18.70
N SER A 147 34.27 14.36 19.18
CA SER A 147 34.11 15.03 20.49
C SER A 147 34.41 14.10 21.67
N ASN A 148 34.13 12.80 21.56
CA ASN A 148 34.49 11.80 22.57
C ASN A 148 35.99 11.51 22.58
N GLN A 149 36.64 11.42 21.41
CA GLN A 149 38.09 11.23 21.29
C GLN A 149 38.89 12.42 21.89
N THR A 150 38.38 13.64 21.72
CA THR A 150 39.01 14.86 22.27
C THR A 150 38.90 14.93 23.79
N ARG A 151 37.79 14.41 24.37
CA ARG A 151 37.62 14.31 25.82
C ARG A 151 38.54 13.26 26.44
N GLU A 152 38.69 12.10 25.81
CA GLU A 152 39.61 11.05 26.30
C GLU A 152 41.08 11.48 26.23
N SER A 153 41.47 12.21 25.18
CA SER A 153 42.85 12.73 25.05
C SER A 153 43.15 13.86 26.04
N ALA A 154 42.16 14.67 26.44
CA ALA A 154 42.34 15.74 27.42
C ALA A 154 42.46 15.24 28.88
N VAL A 155 41.90 14.07 29.20
CA VAL A 155 41.99 13.46 30.54
C VAL A 155 43.41 12.93 30.83
N ILE A 156 44.18 12.54 29.81
CA ILE A 156 45.54 11.99 29.97
C ILE A 156 46.59 13.09 30.22
N LEU A 157 46.26 14.36 29.96
CA LEU A 157 47.18 15.51 30.06
C LEU A 157 46.95 16.41 31.29
N ALA A 158 46.05 16.06 32.19
CA ALA A 158 45.91 16.79 33.46
C ALA A 158 47.06 16.37 34.41
N PRO A 159 47.98 17.28 34.79
CA PRO A 159 48.95 16.97 35.82
C PRO A 159 48.21 16.78 37.15
N GLU A 160 48.42 15.62 37.76
CA GLU A 160 48.03 15.30 39.13
C GLU A 160 48.78 16.28 40.04
N ASN A 161 48.13 17.38 40.44
CA ASN A 161 48.64 18.27 41.47
C ASN A 161 48.53 17.53 42.81
N THR A 162 49.58 16.80 43.16
CA THR A 162 49.86 16.35 44.53
C THR A 162 50.24 17.55 45.40
N ASP A 163 49.49 17.73 46.49
CA ASP A 163 49.78 18.58 47.66
C ASP A 163 51.16 18.28 48.28
#